data_AF-X1UIR5-F1
#
_entry.id   AF-X1UIR5-F1
#
_cell.length_a   1.000
_cell.length_b   1.000
_cell.length_c   1.000
_cell.angle_alpha   90.00
_cell.angle_beta   90.00
_cell.angle_gamma   90.00
#
_symmetry.space_group_name_H-M   'P 1'
#
loop_
_entity.id
_entity.type
_entity.pdbx_description
1 polymer ?
#
loop_
_entity_poly.entity_id
_entity_poly.type
_entity_poly.pdbx_seq_one_letter_code
_entity_poly.pdbx_strand_id
1 'polypeptide(L)'
;RPTPTKKMLELIIKELNQFNISKDNITLLVATGNHRPPTSNELIEMVGKEFKSSIPIVIHDASNKKNLIYLGETSRKVPIWVNKEIMKADLKILTGTISPHHAAGFTGGRKSILPGISGLKSLNIHHSLPIRPFYPALGWYHGNPFHEESLEAARITGIDFIVNSIHNREGDVIKVVAGDLDKAHYEGVKICRDIWAVRVPEMSDITIVSPGG
;
A
#
# COMPACT_ATOMS: atom_id res chain seq x y z
N ARG A 1 -0.11 -10.45 -0.83
CA ARG A 1 0.15 -9.59 -2.02
C ARG A 1 1.43 -10.12 -2.67
N PRO A 2 1.57 -10.11 -4.01
CA PRO A 2 2.77 -10.63 -4.69
C PRO A 2 3.98 -9.68 -4.61
N THR A 3 4.02 -8.82 -3.60
CA THR A 3 5.14 -7.92 -3.37
C THR A 3 6.40 -8.75 -3.08
N PRO A 4 7.54 -8.48 -3.73
CA PRO A 4 8.81 -9.16 -3.46
C PRO A 4 9.43 -8.65 -2.15
N THR A 5 8.69 -8.74 -1.04
CA THR A 5 8.96 -8.08 0.23
C THR A 5 10.32 -8.48 0.80
N LYS A 6 10.65 -9.78 0.82
CA LYS A 6 11.99 -10.24 1.21
C LYS A 6 13.09 -9.50 0.44
N LYS A 7 12.98 -9.42 -0.90
CA LYS A 7 14.00 -8.77 -1.72
C LYS A 7 14.08 -7.26 -1.48
N MET A 8 12.92 -6.61 -1.30
CA MET A 8 12.87 -5.20 -0.93
C MET A 8 13.53 -4.96 0.44
N LEU A 9 13.25 -5.78 1.44
CA LEU A 9 13.86 -5.69 2.77
C LEU A 9 15.38 -5.85 2.71
N GLU A 10 15.88 -6.85 1.98
CA GLU A 10 17.33 -7.04 1.78
C GLU A 10 18.00 -5.77 1.26
N LEU A 11 17.43 -5.16 0.22
CA LEU A 11 18.02 -4.00 -0.44
C LEU A 11 17.86 -2.71 0.39
N ILE A 12 16.71 -2.50 1.00
CA ILE A 12 16.46 -1.34 1.87
C ILE A 12 17.38 -1.39 3.10
N ILE A 13 17.47 -2.53 3.78
CA ILE A 13 18.34 -2.67 4.95
C ILE A 13 19.81 -2.53 4.55
N LYS A 14 20.21 -3.08 3.38
CA LYS A 14 21.57 -2.87 2.86
C LYS A 14 21.88 -1.39 2.65
N GLU A 15 20.93 -0.62 2.12
CA GLU A 15 21.08 0.83 1.92
C GLU A 15 21.17 1.58 3.26
N LEU A 16 20.24 1.31 4.18
CA LEU A 16 20.22 1.94 5.51
C LEU A 16 21.48 1.65 6.33
N ASN A 17 22.04 0.44 6.21
CA ASN A 17 23.30 0.07 6.86
C ASN A 17 24.49 0.93 6.40
N GLN A 18 24.49 1.46 5.16
CA GLN A 18 25.55 2.37 4.70
C GLN A 18 25.59 3.68 5.51
N PHE A 19 24.48 4.01 6.18
CA PHE A 19 24.33 5.16 7.06
C PHE A 19 24.34 4.76 8.54
N ASN A 20 24.87 3.58 8.89
CA ASN A 20 24.97 3.05 10.26
C ASN A 20 23.63 2.82 10.98
N ILE A 21 22.53 2.65 10.24
CA ILE A 21 21.23 2.28 10.83
C ILE A 21 21.17 0.75 10.96
N SER A 22 21.39 0.24 12.17
CA SER A 22 21.29 -1.19 12.47
C SER A 22 19.87 -1.74 12.26
N LYS A 23 19.78 -3.04 11.95
CA LYS A 23 18.53 -3.81 11.89
C LYS A 23 17.69 -3.71 13.17
N ASP A 24 18.34 -3.55 14.33
CA ASP A 24 17.66 -3.41 15.63
C ASP A 24 16.82 -2.11 15.73
N ASN A 25 17.15 -1.11 14.90
CA ASN A 25 16.41 0.15 14.80
C ASN A 25 15.33 0.14 13.71
N ILE A 26 15.09 -1.02 13.09
CA ILE A 26 14.15 -1.17 11.97
C ILE A 26 12.98 -2.04 12.42
N THR A 27 11.78 -1.45 12.46
CA THR A 27 10.53 -2.18 12.70
C THR A 27 9.78 -2.39 11.39
N LEU A 28 9.41 -3.62 11.08
CA LEU A 28 8.49 -3.93 9.99
C LEU A 28 7.05 -3.90 10.49
N LEU A 29 6.27 -2.92 10.03
CA LEU A 29 4.84 -2.85 10.25
C LEU A 29 4.06 -3.48 9.09
N VAL A 30 3.39 -4.61 9.34
CA VAL A 30 2.60 -5.34 8.34
C VAL A 30 1.22 -4.68 8.16
N ALA A 31 1.00 -4.12 6.98
CA ALA A 31 -0.23 -3.44 6.58
C ALA A 31 -1.34 -4.43 6.17
N THR A 32 -2.09 -4.94 7.16
CA THR A 32 -3.18 -5.91 6.97
C THR A 32 -4.50 -5.27 6.53
N GLY A 33 -4.68 -3.96 6.71
CA GLY A 33 -6.00 -3.32 6.60
C GLY A 33 -7.02 -4.03 7.49
N ASN A 34 -8.15 -4.45 6.91
CA ASN A 34 -9.18 -5.23 7.62
C ASN A 34 -9.04 -6.76 7.44
N HIS A 35 -7.91 -7.24 6.90
CA HIS A 35 -7.68 -8.68 6.75
C HIS A 35 -7.21 -9.29 8.08
N ARG A 36 -7.38 -10.62 8.21
CA ARG A 36 -6.80 -11.35 9.34
C ARG A 36 -5.28 -11.17 9.40
N PRO A 37 -4.67 -11.29 10.59
CA PRO A 37 -3.23 -11.43 10.71
C PRO A 37 -2.69 -12.57 9.82
N PRO A 38 -1.52 -12.39 9.20
CA PRO A 38 -0.82 -13.50 8.57
C PRO A 38 -0.39 -14.52 9.62
N THR A 39 -0.40 -15.79 9.24
CA THR A 39 0.15 -16.88 10.05
C THR A 39 1.68 -16.79 10.11
N SER A 40 2.25 -17.58 11.02
CA SER A 40 3.70 -17.73 11.14
C SER A 40 4.37 -18.13 9.81
N ASN A 41 3.77 -19.06 9.06
CA ASN A 41 4.34 -19.54 7.79
C ASN A 41 4.18 -18.50 6.67
N GLU A 42 3.02 -17.86 6.55
CA GLU A 42 2.82 -16.77 5.58
C GLU A 42 3.80 -15.61 5.81
N LEU A 43 4.11 -15.29 7.07
CA LEU A 43 5.16 -14.31 7.37
C LEU A 43 6.54 -14.77 6.88
N ILE A 44 6.90 -16.04 7.07
CA ILE A 44 8.18 -16.58 6.57
C ILE A 44 8.22 -16.51 5.04
N GLU A 45 7.13 -16.81 4.35
CA GLU A 45 7.05 -16.70 2.90
C GLU A 45 7.19 -15.24 2.44
N MET A 46 6.53 -14.31 3.13
CA MET A 46 6.57 -12.89 2.80
C MET A 46 7.97 -12.28 3.01
N VAL A 47 8.57 -12.50 4.17
CA VAL A 47 9.78 -11.77 4.59
C VAL A 47 11.03 -12.64 4.64
N GLY A 48 10.91 -13.96 4.63
CA GLY A 48 12.03 -14.88 4.83
C GLY A 48 12.29 -15.19 6.32
N LYS A 49 12.80 -16.40 6.58
CA LYS A 49 13.09 -16.88 7.95
C LYS A 49 14.08 -15.97 8.68
N GLU A 50 15.11 -15.49 7.99
CA GLU A 50 16.14 -14.59 8.54
C GLU A 50 15.53 -13.30 9.11
N PHE A 51 14.77 -12.56 8.32
CA PHE A 51 14.17 -11.29 8.76
C PHE A 51 13.14 -11.52 9.86
N LYS A 52 12.33 -12.57 9.74
CA LYS A 52 11.38 -12.92 10.80
C LYS A 52 12.04 -13.10 12.19
N SER A 53 13.28 -13.60 12.23
CA SER A 53 14.03 -13.77 13.47
C SER A 53 14.92 -12.59 13.86
N SER A 54 15.17 -11.63 12.97
CA SER A 54 16.20 -10.60 13.15
C SER A 54 15.70 -9.16 13.14
N ILE A 55 14.44 -8.91 12.81
CA ILE A 55 13.83 -7.57 12.91
C ILE A 55 12.51 -7.63 13.70
N PRO A 56 12.21 -6.61 14.52
CA PRO A 56 10.88 -6.44 15.09
C PRO A 56 9.79 -6.41 14.01
N ILE A 57 8.76 -7.25 14.16
CA ILE A 57 7.59 -7.27 13.26
C ILE A 57 6.35 -6.95 14.07
N VAL A 58 5.65 -5.88 13.67
CA VAL A 58 4.36 -5.49 14.22
C VAL A 58 3.28 -5.78 13.19
N ILE A 59 2.24 -6.50 13.60
CA ILE A 59 1.10 -6.80 12.74
C ILE A 59 -0.02 -5.81 13.05
N HIS A 60 -0.52 -5.11 12.03
CA HIS A 60 -1.66 -4.22 12.22
C HIS A 60 -2.95 -5.00 12.51
N ASP A 61 -3.80 -4.42 13.36
CA ASP A 61 -5.16 -4.85 13.62
C ASP A 61 -6.06 -3.62 13.66
N ALA A 62 -6.93 -3.49 12.64
CA ALA A 62 -7.83 -2.36 12.49
C ALA A 62 -8.87 -2.25 13.62
N SER A 63 -9.15 -3.36 14.32
CA SER A 63 -10.13 -3.43 15.41
C SER A 63 -9.55 -3.05 16.77
N ASN A 64 -8.23 -3.17 16.94
CA ASN A 64 -7.57 -2.89 18.21
C ASN A 64 -7.33 -1.39 18.43
N LYS A 65 -8.34 -0.71 18.97
CA LYS A 65 -8.32 0.73 19.28
C LYS A 65 -7.14 1.18 20.14
N LYS A 66 -6.57 0.32 20.99
CA LYS A 66 -5.43 0.69 21.87
C LYS A 66 -4.13 0.89 21.09
N ASN A 67 -4.04 0.31 19.89
CA ASN A 67 -2.88 0.42 19.00
C ASN A 67 -3.09 1.47 17.90
N LEU A 68 -4.19 2.22 17.95
CA LEU A 68 -4.49 3.26 16.98
C LEU A 68 -4.29 4.65 17.60
N ILE A 69 -3.85 5.59 16.78
CA ILE A 69 -3.78 7.02 17.11
C ILE A 69 -4.56 7.81 16.06
N TYR A 70 -5.24 8.86 16.52
CA TYR A 70 -5.96 9.79 15.66
C TYR A 70 -5.04 10.94 15.25
N LEU A 71 -4.97 11.18 13.94
CA LEU A 71 -4.11 12.24 13.36
C LEU A 71 -4.91 13.42 12.79
N GLY A 72 -6.24 13.40 12.94
CA GLY A 72 -7.13 14.39 12.34
C GLY A 72 -8.04 13.77 11.28
N GLU A 73 -8.54 14.63 10.39
CA GLU A 73 -9.44 14.27 9.30
C GLU A 73 -8.88 14.79 7.98
N THR A 74 -9.16 14.08 6.90
CA THR A 74 -8.97 14.57 5.55
C THR A 74 -9.97 15.69 5.20
N SER A 75 -9.76 16.35 4.07
CA SER A 75 -10.63 17.37 3.51
C SER A 75 -12.08 16.91 3.34
N ARG A 76 -12.33 15.64 2.99
CA ARG A 76 -13.68 15.05 2.90
C ARG A 76 -14.15 14.35 4.19
N LYS A 77 -13.56 14.71 5.34
CA LYS A 77 -13.98 14.24 6.68
C LYS A 77 -13.81 12.73 6.90
N VAL A 78 -12.84 12.12 6.23
CA VAL A 78 -12.41 10.76 6.59
C VAL A 78 -11.49 10.86 7.81
N PRO A 79 -11.84 10.27 8.96
CA PRO A 79 -10.99 10.32 10.14
C PRO A 79 -9.76 9.46 9.92
N ILE A 80 -8.60 9.95 10.32
CA ILE A 80 -7.31 9.31 10.12
C ILE A 80 -6.89 8.63 11.43
N TRP A 81 -7.41 7.43 11.64
CA TRP A 81 -6.91 6.51 12.66
C TRP A 81 -5.91 5.55 12.05
N VAL A 82 -4.66 5.58 12.50
CA VAL A 82 -3.58 4.71 11.99
C VAL A 82 -2.90 3.96 13.13
N ASN A 83 -2.20 2.87 12.82
CA ASN A 83 -1.38 2.16 13.80
C ASN A 83 -0.33 3.10 14.39
N LYS A 84 -0.36 3.32 15.71
CA LYS A 84 0.53 4.27 16.40
C LYS A 84 2.01 3.92 16.27
N GLU A 85 2.35 2.68 15.92
CA GLU A 85 3.74 2.27 15.67
C GLU A 85 4.40 3.11 14.57
N ILE A 86 3.67 3.48 13.52
CA ILE A 86 4.20 4.29 12.41
C ILE A 86 4.66 5.68 12.86
N MET A 87 4.07 6.20 13.95
CA MET A 87 4.37 7.53 14.47
C MET A 87 5.58 7.55 15.40
N LYS A 88 6.12 6.38 15.76
CA LYS A 88 7.36 6.27 16.54
C LYS A 88 8.61 6.33 15.67
N ALA A 89 8.45 6.16 14.35
CA ALA A 89 9.57 6.10 13.43
C ALA A 89 10.02 7.49 13.00
N ASP A 90 11.34 7.71 13.03
CA ASP A 90 11.98 8.91 12.48
C ASP A 90 12.03 8.89 10.94
N LEU A 91 12.00 7.70 10.34
CA LEU A 91 11.97 7.47 8.90
C LEU A 91 10.90 6.44 8.54
N LYS A 92 9.94 6.82 7.68
CA LYS A 92 8.80 5.98 7.28
C LYS A 92 8.91 5.60 5.81
N ILE A 93 9.20 4.33 5.55
CA ILE A 93 9.34 3.77 4.21
C ILE A 93 8.16 2.84 3.91
N LEU A 94 7.41 3.11 2.83
CA LEU A 94 6.33 2.22 2.39
C LEU A 94 6.78 1.29 1.26
N THR A 95 6.64 -0.02 1.49
CA THR A 95 6.84 -1.03 0.45
C THR A 95 5.50 -1.52 -0.10
N GLY A 96 5.50 -2.04 -1.33
CA GLY A 96 4.27 -2.52 -1.95
C GLY A 96 4.39 -2.78 -3.44
N THR A 97 3.24 -3.07 -4.05
CA THR A 97 3.10 -3.29 -5.49
C THR A 97 2.05 -2.34 -6.04
N ILE A 98 2.31 -1.76 -7.22
CA ILE A 98 1.34 -0.97 -7.99
C ILE A 98 0.72 -1.89 -9.05
N SER A 99 -0.59 -2.11 -8.93
CA SER A 99 -1.42 -2.87 -9.86
C SER A 99 -2.77 -2.17 -10.01
N PRO A 100 -3.55 -2.44 -11.08
CA PRO A 100 -4.91 -1.92 -11.20
C PRO A 100 -5.78 -2.31 -9.99
N HIS A 101 -6.68 -1.42 -9.57
CA HIS A 101 -7.58 -1.65 -8.44
C HIS A 101 -8.96 -1.03 -8.65
N HIS A 102 -10.00 -1.85 -8.52
CA HIS A 102 -11.39 -1.50 -8.88
C HIS A 102 -11.94 -0.24 -8.19
N ALA A 103 -11.55 0.09 -6.95
CA ALA A 103 -11.99 1.31 -6.27
C ALA A 103 -10.96 2.45 -6.29
N ALA A 104 -9.67 2.13 -6.40
CA ALA A 104 -8.60 3.08 -6.05
C ALA A 104 -7.82 3.57 -7.27
N GLY A 105 -8.23 3.17 -8.48
CA GLY A 105 -7.40 3.24 -9.68
C GLY A 105 -6.33 2.18 -9.67
N PHE A 106 -5.41 2.32 -8.71
CA PHE A 106 -4.19 1.54 -8.57
C PHE A 106 -3.91 1.19 -7.10
N THR A 107 -3.12 0.16 -6.82
CA THR A 107 -2.57 -0.14 -5.47
C THR A 107 -1.27 0.63 -5.22
N GLY A 108 -0.52 0.30 -4.17
CA GLY A 108 0.80 0.90 -3.89
C GLY A 108 0.73 2.27 -3.20
N GLY A 109 1.91 2.79 -2.85
CA GLY A 109 2.11 4.07 -2.19
C GLY A 109 1.19 4.28 -0.99
N ARG A 110 0.38 5.34 -1.08
CA ARG A 110 -0.60 5.76 -0.06
C ARG A 110 -1.51 4.66 0.50
N LYS A 111 -1.78 3.58 -0.26
CA LYS A 111 -2.64 2.48 0.21
C LYS A 111 -2.06 1.68 1.37
N SER A 112 -0.74 1.75 1.61
CA SER A 112 -0.12 1.15 2.79
C SER A 112 -0.54 1.87 4.09
N ILE A 113 -1.05 3.11 4.00
CA ILE A 113 -1.60 3.87 5.13
C ILE A 113 -3.10 3.68 5.23
N LEU A 114 -3.85 4.17 4.24
CA LEU A 114 -5.29 4.00 4.14
C LEU A 114 -5.60 3.19 2.88
N PRO A 115 -6.04 1.92 3.00
CA PRO A 115 -6.47 1.22 4.22
C PRO A 115 -5.38 0.52 5.05
N GLY A 116 -4.15 0.41 4.57
CA GLY A 116 -3.20 -0.62 5.00
C GLY A 116 -2.92 -0.73 6.50
N ILE A 117 -2.82 0.39 7.23
CA ILE A 117 -2.62 0.41 8.68
C ILE A 117 -3.71 1.24 9.39
N SER A 118 -4.87 1.36 8.75
CA SER A 118 -5.96 2.22 9.20
C SER A 118 -6.98 1.48 10.05
N GLY A 119 -7.46 2.13 11.11
CA GLY A 119 -8.50 1.61 11.99
C GLY A 119 -9.88 1.52 11.35
N LEU A 120 -10.75 0.68 11.91
CA LEU A 120 -12.12 0.45 11.42
C LEU A 120 -12.94 1.74 11.23
N LYS A 121 -12.74 2.76 12.07
CA LYS A 121 -13.43 4.06 11.91
C LYS A 121 -13.09 4.74 10.59
N SER A 122 -11.81 4.81 10.24
CA SER A 122 -11.33 5.35 8.96
C SER A 122 -11.87 4.49 7.81
N LEU A 123 -11.76 3.17 7.94
CA LEU A 123 -12.15 2.23 6.90
C LEU A 123 -13.65 2.30 6.58
N ASN A 124 -14.51 2.39 7.59
CA ASN A 124 -15.96 2.44 7.43
C ASN A 124 -16.43 3.65 6.62
N ILE A 125 -15.75 4.80 6.76
CA ILE A 125 -16.09 6.00 5.98
C ILE A 125 -15.44 5.93 4.61
N HIS A 126 -14.15 5.57 4.55
CA HIS A 126 -13.40 5.50 3.29
C HIS A 126 -13.95 4.47 2.29
N HIS A 127 -14.55 3.37 2.77
CA HIS A 127 -15.12 2.31 1.92
C HIS A 127 -16.63 2.47 1.68
N SER A 128 -17.22 3.55 2.18
CA SER A 128 -18.62 3.91 1.98
C SER A 128 -18.77 4.99 0.89
N LEU A 129 -19.98 5.10 0.36
CA LEU A 129 -20.33 6.24 -0.50
C LEU A 129 -20.25 7.55 0.32
N PRO A 130 -19.83 8.68 -0.28
CA PRO A 130 -19.39 8.82 -1.68
C PRO A 130 -17.88 8.60 -1.88
N ILE A 131 -17.10 8.30 -0.82
CA ILE A 131 -15.63 8.19 -0.91
C ILE A 131 -15.21 7.01 -1.77
N ARG A 132 -15.79 5.82 -1.53
CA ARG A 132 -15.68 4.71 -2.48
C ARG A 132 -16.58 5.02 -3.67
N PRO A 133 -16.05 5.12 -4.90
CA PRO A 133 -16.86 5.37 -6.07
C PRO A 133 -17.95 4.32 -6.24
N PHE A 134 -19.14 4.76 -6.68
CA PHE A 134 -20.25 3.88 -7.01
C PHE A 134 -19.90 2.96 -8.20
N TYR A 135 -19.32 3.55 -9.25
CA TYR A 135 -18.83 2.82 -10.42
C TYR A 135 -17.38 2.34 -10.24
N PRO A 136 -16.98 1.27 -10.94
CA PRO A 136 -15.58 0.86 -10.98
C PRO A 136 -14.66 2.01 -11.42
N ALA A 137 -13.63 2.24 -10.64
CA ALA A 137 -12.61 3.27 -10.82
C ALA A 137 -11.29 2.69 -11.35
N LEU A 138 -11.34 1.60 -12.13
CA LEU A 138 -10.13 0.95 -12.65
C LEU A 138 -9.38 1.94 -13.56
N GLY A 139 -8.08 2.16 -13.31
CA GLY A 139 -7.28 3.11 -14.07
C GLY A 139 -7.53 4.60 -13.76
N TRP A 140 -8.52 4.93 -12.92
CA TRP A 140 -8.85 6.30 -12.52
C TRP A 140 -7.95 6.79 -11.39
N TYR A 141 -7.06 7.74 -11.70
CA TYR A 141 -6.09 8.31 -10.76
C TYR A 141 -6.51 9.70 -10.26
N HIS A 142 -6.46 10.72 -11.12
CA HIS A 142 -6.79 12.10 -10.78
C HIS A 142 -8.29 12.30 -10.59
N GLY A 143 -8.71 12.93 -9.50
CA GLY A 143 -10.12 13.15 -9.18
C GLY A 143 -10.81 11.95 -8.52
N ASN A 144 -10.11 10.81 -8.35
CA ASN A 144 -10.69 9.65 -7.68
C ASN A 144 -10.71 9.89 -6.15
N PRO A 145 -11.89 10.06 -5.53
CA PRO A 145 -11.98 10.39 -4.11
C PRO A 145 -11.30 9.33 -3.23
N PHE A 146 -11.46 8.04 -3.53
CA PHE A 146 -10.82 6.97 -2.77
C PHE A 146 -9.29 7.05 -2.82
N HIS A 147 -8.72 7.45 -3.96
CA HIS A 147 -7.28 7.67 -4.08
C HIS A 147 -6.84 8.92 -3.31
N GLU A 148 -7.54 10.02 -3.49
CA GLU A 148 -7.20 11.33 -2.90
C GLU A 148 -7.27 11.31 -1.38
N GLU A 149 -8.31 10.71 -0.79
CA GLU A 149 -8.41 10.56 0.67
C GLU A 149 -7.27 9.70 1.23
N SER A 150 -6.90 8.63 0.51
CA SER A 150 -5.76 7.81 0.90
C SER A 150 -4.44 8.57 0.81
N LEU A 151 -4.27 9.40 -0.23
CA LEU A 151 -3.07 10.22 -0.43
C LEU A 151 -2.95 11.31 0.64
N GLU A 152 -4.05 11.98 0.95
CA GLU A 152 -4.10 13.00 2.02
C GLU A 152 -3.79 12.37 3.39
N ALA A 153 -4.40 11.22 3.72
CA ALA A 153 -4.11 10.50 4.96
C ALA A 153 -2.62 10.10 5.06
N ALA A 154 -2.02 9.66 3.96
CA ALA A 154 -0.59 9.34 3.91
C ALA A 154 0.29 10.58 4.08
N ARG A 155 -0.07 11.73 3.47
CA ARG A 155 0.64 13.00 3.67
C ARG A 155 0.58 13.47 5.12
N ILE A 156 -0.59 13.40 5.77
CA ILE A 156 -0.77 13.77 7.19
C ILE A 156 0.02 12.83 8.11
N THR A 157 0.13 11.54 7.75
CA THR A 157 0.98 10.58 8.49
C THR A 157 2.48 10.90 8.35
N GLY A 158 2.85 11.72 7.37
CA GLY A 158 4.22 12.21 7.15
C GLY A 158 5.15 11.12 6.64
N ILE A 159 4.78 10.50 5.51
CA ILE A 159 5.59 9.45 4.86
C ILE A 159 6.74 10.06 4.09
N ASP A 160 7.94 9.52 4.31
CA ASP A 160 9.19 10.07 3.78
C ASP A 160 9.58 9.44 2.44
N PHE A 161 9.32 8.14 2.27
CA PHE A 161 9.80 7.40 1.11
C PHE A 161 8.91 6.21 0.76
N ILE A 162 8.86 5.86 -0.53
CA ILE A 162 8.22 4.62 -0.98
C ILE A 162 9.17 3.80 -1.85
N VAL A 163 8.97 2.49 -1.87
CA VAL A 163 9.58 1.55 -2.82
C VAL A 163 8.47 0.62 -3.31
N ASN A 164 8.08 0.74 -4.57
CA ASN A 164 6.99 -0.08 -5.13
C ASN A 164 7.42 -0.82 -6.40
N SER A 165 7.03 -2.10 -6.47
CA SER A 165 7.20 -2.92 -7.67
C SER A 165 6.01 -2.80 -8.61
N ILE A 166 6.26 -3.01 -9.90
CA ILE A 166 5.27 -3.16 -10.96
C ILE A 166 5.53 -4.50 -11.64
N HIS A 167 4.47 -5.29 -11.83
CA HIS A 167 4.56 -6.65 -12.36
C HIS A 167 3.84 -6.78 -13.71
N ASN A 168 4.30 -7.72 -14.54
CA ASN A 168 3.58 -8.17 -15.75
C ASN A 168 2.50 -9.22 -15.39
N ARG A 169 1.87 -9.80 -16.42
CA ARG A 169 0.81 -10.80 -16.29
C ARG A 169 1.34 -12.14 -15.79
N GLU A 170 2.62 -12.41 -16.04
CA GLU A 170 3.35 -13.61 -15.63
C GLU A 170 3.80 -13.54 -14.15
N GLY A 171 3.71 -12.36 -13.52
CA GLY A 171 4.08 -12.13 -12.13
C GLY A 171 5.52 -11.63 -11.92
N ASP A 172 6.29 -11.47 -13.00
CA ASP A 172 7.64 -10.94 -12.96
C ASP A 172 7.66 -9.45 -12.62
N VAL A 173 8.68 -9.03 -11.87
CA VAL A 173 8.93 -7.61 -11.59
C VAL A 173 9.55 -6.95 -12.83
N ILE A 174 8.78 -6.09 -13.50
CA ILE A 174 9.24 -5.35 -14.70
C ILE A 174 9.93 -4.04 -14.32
N LYS A 175 9.45 -3.39 -13.26
CA LYS A 175 9.98 -2.10 -12.82
C LYS A 175 9.82 -1.92 -11.32
N VAL A 176 10.71 -1.12 -10.74
CA VAL A 176 10.59 -0.58 -9.39
C VAL A 176 10.65 0.94 -9.48
N VAL A 177 9.77 1.60 -8.74
CA VAL A 177 9.80 3.05 -8.51
C VAL A 177 10.07 3.30 -7.03
N ALA A 178 10.91 4.30 -6.75
CA ALA A 178 11.28 4.66 -5.39
C ALA A 178 11.47 6.17 -5.29
N GLY A 179 11.10 6.76 -4.15
CA GLY A 179 11.17 8.21 -3.96
C GLY A 179 10.04 8.77 -3.13
N ASP A 180 9.73 10.04 -3.41
CA ASP A 180 8.57 10.76 -2.86
C ASP A 180 7.25 10.00 -3.06
N LEU A 181 6.39 10.08 -2.06
CA LEU A 181 5.11 9.38 -1.99
C LEU A 181 4.23 9.58 -3.23
N ASP A 182 4.15 10.80 -3.76
CA ASP A 182 3.24 11.12 -4.87
C ASP A 182 3.96 10.95 -6.21
N LYS A 183 5.14 11.53 -6.33
CA LYS A 183 5.91 11.51 -7.59
C LYS A 183 6.28 10.08 -7.99
N ALA A 184 6.88 9.29 -7.10
CA ALA A 184 7.27 7.92 -7.43
C ALA A 184 6.05 7.04 -7.70
N HIS A 185 4.97 7.23 -6.93
CA HIS A 185 3.73 6.47 -7.13
C HIS A 185 3.09 6.80 -8.49
N TYR A 186 3.03 8.07 -8.87
CA TYR A 186 2.48 8.50 -10.15
C TYR A 186 3.31 7.98 -11.34
N GLU A 187 4.64 8.01 -11.25
CA GLU A 187 5.51 7.37 -12.25
C GLU A 187 5.21 5.87 -12.37
N GLY A 188 5.08 5.17 -11.25
CA GLY A 188 4.72 3.75 -11.24
C GLY A 188 3.33 3.48 -11.82
N VAL A 189 2.37 4.38 -11.61
CA VAL A 189 1.02 4.29 -12.19
C VAL A 189 1.03 4.43 -13.71
N LYS A 190 1.83 5.34 -14.27
CA LYS A 190 1.99 5.45 -15.74
C LYS A 190 2.49 4.14 -16.34
N ILE A 191 3.55 3.59 -15.77
CA ILE A 191 4.14 2.31 -16.21
C ILE A 191 3.15 1.15 -16.04
N CYS A 192 2.45 1.09 -14.91
CA CYS A 192 1.42 0.08 -14.65
C CYS A 192 0.29 0.16 -15.68
N ARG A 193 -0.16 1.38 -16.02
CA ARG A 193 -1.18 1.59 -17.04
C ARG A 193 -0.73 1.09 -18.40
N ASP A 194 0.51 1.37 -18.80
CA ASP A 194 1.03 0.94 -20.11
C ASP A 194 1.11 -0.60 -20.22
N ILE A 195 1.36 -1.30 -19.10
CA ILE A 195 1.42 -2.77 -19.06
C ILE A 195 0.02 -3.41 -19.06
N TRP A 196 -0.92 -2.83 -18.31
CA TRP A 196 -2.20 -3.49 -18.00
C TRP A 196 -3.39 -2.96 -18.80
N ALA A 197 -3.33 -1.76 -19.35
CA ALA A 197 -4.42 -1.21 -20.14
C ALA A 197 -4.46 -1.81 -21.54
N VAL A 198 -5.66 -2.10 -22.01
CA VAL A 198 -5.93 -2.54 -23.38
C VAL A 198 -6.96 -1.60 -23.98
N ARG A 199 -6.70 -1.17 -25.22
CA ARG A 199 -7.64 -0.35 -25.98
C ARG A 199 -8.75 -1.25 -26.52
N VAL A 200 -9.99 -0.91 -26.18
CA VAL A 200 -11.18 -1.52 -26.76
C VAL A 200 -11.76 -0.48 -27.73
N PRO A 201 -11.77 -0.73 -29.05
CA PRO A 201 -12.11 0.29 -30.05
C PRO A 201 -13.59 0.67 -30.04
N GLU A 202 -14.48 -0.24 -29.65
CA GLU A 202 -15.92 -0.04 -29.57
C GLU A 202 -16.54 -0.93 -28.49
N MET A 203 -17.74 -0.59 -28.03
CA MET A 203 -18.48 -1.42 -27.08
C MET A 203 -18.91 -2.73 -27.76
N SER A 204 -18.81 -3.86 -27.06
CA SER A 204 -19.34 -5.13 -27.54
C SER A 204 -20.74 -5.38 -26.99
N ASP A 205 -21.57 -6.10 -27.75
CA ASP A 205 -22.89 -6.55 -27.28
C ASP A 205 -22.76 -7.52 -26.09
N ILE A 206 -21.70 -8.33 -26.09
CA ILE A 206 -21.39 -9.32 -25.06
C ILE A 206 -19.90 -9.21 -24.70
N THR A 207 -19.59 -9.15 -23.40
CA THR A 207 -18.22 -9.22 -22.88
C THR A 207 -18.09 -10.43 -21.96
N ILE A 208 -17.09 -11.28 -22.18
CA ILE A 208 -16.73 -12.42 -21.32
C ILE A 208 -15.44 -12.07 -20.57
N VAL A 209 -15.44 -12.22 -19.24
CA VAL A 209 -14.28 -11.91 -18.37
C VAL A 209 -14.01 -13.06 -17.41
N SER A 210 -12.76 -13.17 -16.92
CA SER A 210 -12.37 -14.07 -15.83
C SER A 210 -11.59 -13.31 -14.75
N PRO A 211 -11.51 -13.84 -13.52
CA PRO A 211 -10.72 -13.24 -12.45
C PRO A 211 -9.20 -13.49 -12.58
N GLY A 212 -8.73 -14.11 -13.67
CA GLY A 212 -7.32 -14.32 -13.96
C GLY A 212 -6.75 -15.70 -13.61
N GLY A 213 -7.61 -16.72 -13.47
CA GLY A 213 -7.24 -18.10 -13.13
C GLY A 213 -8.30 -18.79 -12.31
#